data_AF-A0A0R2XUV0-F1
#
_entry.id   AF-A0A0R2XUV0-F1
#
_cell.length_a   1.000
_cell.length_b   1.000
_cell.length_c   1.000
_cell.angle_alpha   90.00
_cell.angle_beta   90.00
_cell.angle_gamma   90.00
#
_symmetry.space_group_name_H-M   'P 1'
#
loop_
_entity.id
_entity.type
_entity.pdbx_description
1 polymer ?
#
loop_
_entity_poly.entity_id
_entity_poly.type
_entity_poly.pdbx_seq_one_letter_code
_entity_poly.pdbx_strand_id
1 'polypeptide(L)' 'MSKQTNFPFDLDLSIIDTASLTNILSDIEQHLPLMESAGDLDQLLEVKAFFETELKVSRRLH' A
#
# COMPACT_ATOMS: atom_id res chain seq x y z
N MET A 1 13.31 12.30 -10.88
CA MET A 1 13.98 11.32 -10.01
C MET A 1 13.03 11.00 -8.89
N SER A 2 12.20 9.99 -9.11
CA SER A 2 11.25 9.42 -8.16
C SER A 2 12.05 9.06 -6.91
N LYS A 3 11.78 9.72 -5.78
CA LYS A 3 12.34 9.31 -4.49
C LYS A 3 11.92 7.86 -4.29
N GLN A 4 12.86 6.95 -4.40
CA GLN A 4 12.69 5.57 -3.95
C GLN A 4 12.32 5.67 -2.49
N THR A 5 11.02 5.58 -2.22
CA THR A 5 10.47 5.33 -0.90
C THR A 5 11.15 4.06 -0.43
N ASN A 6 11.90 4.16 0.66
CA ASN A 6 12.73 3.11 1.22
C ASN A 6 11.82 2.05 1.88
N PHE A 7 10.91 1.51 1.09
CA PHE A 7 10.01 0.45 1.47
C PHE A 7 10.86 -0.82 1.54
N PRO A 8 10.91 -1.53 2.68
CA PRO A 8 11.87 -2.62 2.90
C PRO A 8 11.57 -3.89 2.07
N PHE A 9 10.54 -3.84 1.23
CA PHE A 9 10.10 -4.93 0.39
C PHE A 9 10.31 -4.56 -1.07
N ASP A 10 11.17 -5.32 -1.76
CA ASP A 10 11.25 -5.31 -3.22
C ASP A 10 10.04 -6.08 -3.76
N LEU A 11 8.90 -5.40 -3.80
CA LEU A 11 7.62 -5.98 -4.19
C LEU A 11 7.29 -5.53 -5.61
N ASP A 12 7.41 -6.44 -6.57
CA ASP A 12 7.02 -6.19 -7.95
C ASP A 12 5.49 -6.20 -8.07
N LEU A 13 4.91 -5.01 -8.17
CA LEU A 13 3.47 -4.81 -8.31
C LEU A 13 2.99 -4.84 -9.76
N SER A 14 3.89 -4.98 -10.75
CA SER A 14 3.52 -5.02 -12.16
C SER A 14 2.66 -6.24 -12.53
N ILE A 15 2.74 -7.29 -11.72
CA ILE A 15 1.95 -8.52 -11.86
C ILE A 15 0.66 -8.51 -11.03
N ILE A 16 0.46 -7.52 -10.16
CA ILE A 16 -0.71 -7.43 -9.28
C ILE A 16 -1.81 -6.66 -9.98
N ASP A 17 -2.98 -7.28 -10.09
CA ASP A 17 -4.14 -6.66 -10.71
C ASP A 17 -4.80 -5.62 -9.79
N THR A 18 -5.60 -4.74 -10.38
CA THR A 18 -6.29 -3.65 -9.68
C THR A 18 -7.19 -4.16 -8.56
N ALA A 19 -7.81 -5.34 -8.72
CA ALA A 19 -8.68 -5.90 -7.68
C ALA A 19 -7.86 -6.38 -6.48
N SER A 20 -6.73 -7.06 -6.71
CA SER A 20 -5.81 -7.43 -5.64
C SER A 20 -5.26 -6.23 -4.86
N LEU A 21 -4.86 -5.15 -5.55
CA LEU A 21 -4.43 -3.90 -4.88
C LEU A 21 -5.55 -3.31 -4.00
N THR A 22 -6.80 -3.34 -4.49
CA THR A 22 -7.96 -2.82 -3.76
C THR A 22 -8.29 -3.69 -2.53
N ASN A 23 -8.17 -5.01 -2.67
CA ASN A 23 -8.38 -5.94 -1.55
C ASN A 23 -7.32 -5.73 -0.45
N ILE A 24 -6.05 -5.59 -0.82
CA ILE A 24 -4.96 -5.32 0.15
C ILE A 24 -5.24 -4.02 0.93
N LEU A 25 -5.65 -2.96 0.23
CA LEU A 25 -6.01 -1.70 0.88
C LEU A 25 -7.22 -1.83 1.82
N SER A 26 -8.24 -2.59 1.40
CA SER A 26 -9.41 -2.88 2.24
C SER A 26 -9.02 -3.65 3.51
N ASP A 27 -8.15 -4.65 3.38
CA ASP A 27 -7.65 -5.42 4.52
C ASP A 27 -6.88 -4.52 5.48
N ILE A 28 -6.00 -3.66 4.98
CA ILE A 28 -5.27 -2.69 5.81
C ILE A 28 -6.26 -1.79 6.57
N GLU A 29 -7.28 -1.25 5.89
CA GLU A 29 -8.30 -0.38 6.51
C GLU A 29 -9.11 -1.09 7.60
N GLN A 30 -9.36 -2.39 7.46
CA GLN A 30 -10.04 -3.18 8.48
C GLN A 30 -9.15 -3.45 9.70
N HIS A 31 -7.83 -3.52 9.52
CA HIS A 31 -6.88 -3.81 10.60
C HIS A 31 -6.39 -2.54 11.34
N LEU A 32 -6.40 -1.37 10.68
CA LEU A 32 -6.01 -0.09 11.29
C LEU A 32 -6.69 0.19 12.65
N PRO A 33 -8.01 0.00 12.84
CA PRO A 33 -8.68 0.27 14.11
C PRO A 33 -8.30 -0.71 15.23
N LEU A 34 -7.71 -1.85 14.87
CA LEU A 34 -7.32 -2.91 15.79
C LEU A 34 -5.85 -2.77 16.24
N MET A 35 -5.10 -1.81 15.69
CA MET A 35 -3.71 -1.59 16.08
C MET A 35 -3.61 -0.81 17.39
N GLU A 36 -2.95 -1.41 18.38
CA GLU A 36 -2.73 -0.81 19.70
C GLU A 36 -1.38 -0.08 19.79
N SER A 37 -0.44 -0.40 18.88
CA SER A 37 0.92 0.13 18.86
C SER A 37 1.03 1.27 17.85
N ALA A 38 1.42 2.46 18.33
CA ALA A 38 1.60 3.63 17.49
C ALA A 38 2.71 3.43 16.43
N GLY A 39 3.77 2.68 16.75
CA GLY A 39 4.84 2.40 15.80
C GLY A 39 4.42 1.45 14.67
N ASP A 40 3.61 0.44 14.99
CA ASP A 40 3.09 -0.50 14.00
C ASP A 40 2.02 0.17 13.12
N LEU A 41 1.25 1.10 13.71
CA LEU A 41 0.29 1.93 12.99
C LEU A 41 0.98 2.82 11.95
N ASP A 42 2.07 3.49 12.31
CA ASP A 42 2.83 4.35 11.39
C ASP A 42 3.38 3.53 10.19
N GLN A 43 3.94 2.34 10.46
CA GLN A 43 4.40 1.44 9.40
C GLN A 43 3.26 0.96 8.50
N LEU A 44 2.10 0.62 9.08
CA LEU A 44 0.94 0.18 8.32
C LEU A 44 0.36 1.31 7.45
N LEU A 45 0.43 2.56 7.91
CA LEU A 45 0.06 3.74 7.14
C LEU A 45 1.03 4.01 5.98
N GLU A 46 2.33 3.80 6.17
CA GLU A 46 3.30 3.87 5.07
C GLU A 46 3.01 2.81 3.99
N VAL A 47 2.69 1.58 4.42
CA VAL A 47 2.29 0.48 3.52
C VAL A 47 1.03 0.85 2.74
N LYS A 48 0.02 1.37 3.43
CA LYS A 48 -1.23 1.85 2.80
C LYS A 48 -0.94 2.92 1.74
N ALA A 49 -0.13 3.92 2.07
CA ALA A 49 0.19 5.02 1.16
C ALA A 49 0.93 4.55 -0.10
N PHE A 50 1.80 3.54 0.03
CA PHE A 50 2.46 2.90 -1.10
C PHE A 50 1.44 2.24 -2.04
N PHE A 51 0.59 1.36 -1.53
CA PHE A 51 -0.43 0.68 -2.34
C PHE A 51 -1.46 1.64 -2.96
N GLU A 52 -1.83 2.72 -2.26
CA GLU A 52 -2.71 3.76 -2.82
C GLU A 52 -2.06 4.51 -3.99
N THR A 53 -0.75 4.74 -3.93
CA THR A 53 0.00 5.41 -4.99
C THR A 53 0.03 4.53 -6.24
N GLU A 54 0.30 3.24 -6.07
CA GLU A 54 0.33 2.26 -7.15
C GLU A 54 -1.06 2.07 -7.77
N LEU A 55 -2.11 1.97 -6.96
CA LEU A 55 -3.49 1.92 -7.46
C LEU A 55 -3.89 3.17 -8.25
N LYS A 56 -3.37 4.36 -7.89
CA LYS A 56 -3.56 5.59 -8.67
C LYS A 56 -2.79 5.57 -9.99
N VAL A 57 -1.61 4.95 -10.03
CA VAL A 57 -0.83 4.77 -11.26
C VAL A 57 -1.55 3.78 -12.19
N SER A 58 -1.98 2.62 -11.69
CA SER A 58 -2.72 1.63 -12.47
C SER A 58 -4.01 2.20 -13.06
N ARG A 59 -4.75 3.03 -12.31
CA ARG A 59 -5.96 3.72 -12.81
C ARG A 59 -5.71 4.80 -13.85
N ARG A 60 -4.47 5.30 -14.01
CA ARG A 60 -4.12 6.27 -15.07
C ARG A 60 -3.69 5.60 -16.37
N LEU A 61 -3.36 4.30 -16.33
CA LEU A 61 -2.92 3.51 -17.47
C LEU A 61 -4.08 2.77 -18.17
N HIS A 62 -5.28 2.81 -17.58
CA HIS A 62 -6.51 2.19 -18.07
C HIS A 62 -7.50 3.26 -18.54
#